data_AF-A0A845RQG8-F1
#
_entry.id   AF-A0A845RQG8-F1
#
_cell.length_a   1.000
_cell.length_b   1.000
_cell.length_c   1.000
_cell.angle_alpha   90.00
_cell.angle_beta   90.00
_cell.angle_gamma   90.00
#
_symmetry.space_group_name_H-M   'P 1'
#
loop_
_entity.id
_entity.type
_entity.pdbx_description
1 polymer ?
#
loop_
_entity_poly.entity_id
_entity_poly.type
_entity_poly.pdbx_seq_one_letter_code
_entity_poly.pdbx_strand_id
1 'polypeptide(L)'
;MFYDASGTAKRYLKARCGYARRPGGQGIILRYFEVIKMDDYKNFAQDYEALNPKEEIILQRDFFSQIIEKYNVKTCLDCACGLGWHLYMINNLGVKSCGSDISPEMIDICKDNLRGTNIELRIEDYCKLSETWERKFDMILCVSSALNHMLEDEDIIRALDSMYERLEENGIVVMFSGISDLLARSRPKLIPARTYQDEAIYHIIEYFDDRVVFNILDVKKTKDSFTHSLNSMALSLLTKARFEGCLSRTKFANVNIFGDFDFSMYSEDKSNRLFAILQK
;
A
#
# COMPACT_ATOMS: atom_id res chain seq x y z
N MET A 1 -16.99 -17.95 -20.29
CA MET A 1 -15.60 -18.37 -20.50
C MET A 1 -15.39 -18.57 -22.00
N PHE A 2 -14.45 -17.85 -22.62
CA PHE A 2 -14.03 -18.11 -23.99
C PHE A 2 -12.50 -18.04 -24.06
N TYR A 3 -11.87 -19.07 -24.63
CA TYR A 3 -10.44 -19.17 -24.89
C TYR A 3 -10.17 -18.91 -26.38
N ASP A 4 -9.01 -18.34 -26.73
CA ASP A 4 -8.51 -18.29 -28.11
C ASP A 4 -7.40 -19.34 -28.36
N ALA A 5 -7.12 -19.59 -29.63
CA ALA A 5 -6.44 -20.79 -30.14
C ALA A 5 -4.92 -20.88 -29.87
N SER A 6 -4.34 -20.06 -28.98
CA SER A 6 -2.90 -20.10 -28.64
C SER A 6 -2.59 -20.33 -27.15
N GLY A 7 -3.60 -20.56 -26.29
CA GLY A 7 -3.38 -21.05 -24.92
C GLY A 7 -2.58 -20.13 -23.98
N THR A 8 -2.41 -18.85 -24.31
CA THR A 8 -1.66 -17.89 -23.46
C THR A 8 -2.63 -16.99 -22.68
N ALA A 9 -2.49 -16.93 -21.35
CA ALA A 9 -3.31 -16.08 -20.50
C ALA A 9 -3.05 -14.59 -20.77
N LYS A 10 -4.06 -13.85 -21.25
CA LYS A 10 -4.02 -12.39 -21.32
C LYS A 10 -4.24 -11.83 -19.91
N ARG A 11 -3.17 -11.45 -19.23
CA ARG A 11 -3.22 -10.54 -18.08
C ARG A 11 -3.39 -9.11 -18.64
N TYR A 12 -4.40 -8.41 -18.11
CA TYR A 12 -4.73 -6.99 -18.31
C TYR A 12 -5.47 -6.58 -19.60
N LEU A 13 -6.64 -5.97 -19.39
CA LEU A 13 -7.50 -5.34 -20.39
C LEU A 13 -6.72 -4.37 -21.29
N LYS A 14 -6.68 -4.67 -22.58
CA LYS A 14 -6.21 -3.77 -23.64
C LYS A 14 -7.44 -3.00 -24.16
N ALA A 15 -7.63 -1.74 -23.77
CA ALA A 15 -8.69 -0.91 -24.35
C ALA A 15 -8.15 -0.13 -25.57
N ARG A 16 -8.88 -0.19 -26.68
CA ARG A 16 -8.59 0.55 -27.91
C ARG A 16 -8.96 2.02 -27.75
N CYS A 17 -8.09 2.91 -28.21
CA CYS A 17 -8.40 4.34 -28.37
C CYS A 17 -9.42 4.50 -29.51
N GLY A 18 -10.59 5.08 -29.22
CA GLY A 18 -11.64 5.34 -30.20
C GLY A 18 -12.36 6.64 -29.90
N TYR A 19 -12.42 7.54 -30.90
CA TYR A 19 -13.10 8.83 -30.80
C TYR A 19 -14.59 8.69 -31.13
N ALA A 20 -15.46 9.23 -30.28
CA ALA A 20 -16.85 9.52 -30.64
C ALA A 20 -17.11 11.03 -30.47
N ARG A 21 -17.45 11.73 -31.56
CA ARG A 21 -17.99 13.09 -31.51
C ARG A 21 -19.49 13.02 -31.25
N ARG A 22 -20.02 13.83 -30.32
CA ARG A 22 -21.44 14.20 -30.35
C ARG A 22 -21.65 15.37 -31.31
N PRO A 23 -22.77 15.44 -32.03
CA PRO A 23 -23.14 16.62 -32.80
C PRO A 23 -23.51 17.78 -31.86
N GLY A 24 -22.80 18.91 -31.98
CA GLY A 24 -23.21 20.21 -31.43
C GLY A 24 -22.83 20.50 -29.96
N GLY A 25 -21.83 21.39 -29.77
CA GLY A 25 -21.74 22.29 -28.60
C GLY A 25 -20.99 21.81 -27.36
N GLN A 26 -19.78 22.37 -27.16
CA GLN A 26 -18.94 22.46 -25.95
C GLN A 26 -19.15 21.40 -24.85
N GLY A 27 -18.39 20.31 -24.92
CA GLY A 27 -18.24 19.33 -23.85
C GLY A 27 -16.80 19.24 -23.37
N ILE A 28 -16.61 19.15 -22.05
CA ILE A 28 -15.34 18.84 -21.40
C ILE A 28 -14.85 17.48 -21.91
N ILE A 29 -13.59 17.44 -22.35
CA ILE A 29 -12.90 16.21 -22.74
C ILE A 29 -12.65 15.41 -21.47
N LEU A 30 -13.47 14.39 -21.19
CA LEU A 30 -13.08 13.33 -20.25
C LEU A 30 -12.02 12.48 -20.96
N ARG A 31 -10.75 12.84 -20.76
CA ARG A 31 -9.66 11.88 -20.96
C ARG A 31 -9.84 10.83 -19.87
N TYR A 32 -10.23 9.63 -20.26
CA TYR A 32 -9.95 8.46 -19.45
C TYR A 32 -8.42 8.37 -19.37
N PHE A 33 -7.85 8.85 -18.27
CA PHE A 33 -6.45 8.61 -17.97
C PHE A 33 -6.29 7.09 -17.82
N GLU A 34 -5.21 6.55 -18.39
CA GLU A 34 -4.77 5.20 -18.06
C GLU A 34 -4.70 5.13 -16.53
N VAL A 35 -5.52 4.26 -15.94
CA VAL A 35 -5.44 3.98 -14.51
C VAL A 35 -4.08 3.33 -14.31
N ILE A 36 -3.15 4.14 -13.80
CA ILE A 36 -1.77 3.80 -13.49
C ILE A 36 -1.74 2.47 -12.75
N LYS A 37 -1.05 1.50 -13.36
CA LYS A 37 -0.84 0.16 -12.80
C LYS A 37 0.33 0.22 -11.82
N MET A 38 0.48 -0.83 -11.02
CA MET A 38 1.63 -1.07 -10.13
C MET A 38 3.01 -0.92 -10.81
N ASP A 39 3.07 -0.86 -12.15
CA ASP A 39 4.26 -0.63 -12.99
C ASP A 39 4.82 0.82 -12.96
N ASP A 40 4.16 1.79 -12.30
CA ASP A 40 4.53 3.23 -12.35
C ASP A 40 5.50 3.72 -11.24
N TYR A 41 5.97 2.83 -10.36
CA TYR A 41 6.98 3.22 -9.36
C TYR A 41 8.34 3.61 -9.96
N LYS A 42 8.58 3.30 -11.23
CA LYS A 42 9.82 3.64 -11.92
C LYS A 42 10.19 5.13 -11.86
N ASN A 43 9.20 6.02 -11.98
CA ASN A 43 9.42 7.46 -11.89
C ASN A 43 9.05 8.02 -10.50
N PHE A 44 8.14 7.35 -9.79
CA PHE A 44 7.58 7.84 -8.53
C PHE A 44 8.42 7.47 -7.30
N ALA A 45 9.22 6.40 -7.36
CA ALA A 45 9.94 5.90 -6.19
C ALA A 45 10.93 6.92 -5.60
N GLN A 46 11.54 7.77 -6.45
CA GLN A 46 12.46 8.81 -5.99
C GLN A 46 11.78 9.92 -5.19
N ASP A 47 10.52 10.25 -5.53
CA ASP A 47 9.73 11.26 -4.82
C ASP A 47 8.92 10.66 -3.65
N TYR A 48 8.88 9.31 -3.53
CA TYR A 48 8.04 8.62 -2.55
C TYR A 48 8.42 8.93 -1.09
N GLU A 49 9.70 9.21 -0.84
CA GLU A 49 10.18 9.59 0.49
C GLU A 49 9.57 10.91 0.95
N ALA A 50 9.38 11.88 0.04
CA ALA A 50 8.73 13.14 0.39
C ALA A 50 7.29 12.91 0.87
N LEU A 51 6.61 11.88 0.36
CA LEU A 51 5.26 11.50 0.82
C LEU A 51 5.26 10.70 2.13
N ASN A 52 6.29 9.88 2.35
CA ASN A 52 6.40 8.97 3.49
C ASN A 52 7.81 9.08 4.11
N PRO A 53 8.11 10.20 4.78
CA PRO A 53 9.45 10.48 5.27
C PRO A 53 9.81 9.52 6.39
N LYS A 54 11.08 9.13 6.42
CA LYS A 54 11.63 8.23 7.43
C LYS A 54 11.25 8.65 8.84
N GLU A 55 11.35 9.94 9.15
CA GLU A 55 11.14 10.50 10.48
C GLU A 55 9.73 10.16 11.01
N GLU A 56 8.70 10.24 10.16
CA GLU A 56 7.32 9.91 10.52
C GLU A 56 7.10 8.41 10.68
N ILE A 57 7.80 7.59 9.89
CA ILE A 57 7.77 6.13 10.07
C ILE A 57 8.39 5.75 11.42
N ILE A 58 9.51 6.37 11.81
CA ILE A 58 10.17 6.09 13.09
C ILE A 58 9.31 6.48 14.30
N LEU A 59 8.36 7.41 14.17
CA LEU A 59 7.40 7.73 15.26
C LEU A 59 6.52 6.52 15.63
N GLN A 60 6.40 5.51 14.76
CA GLN A 60 5.63 4.30 15.02
C GLN A 60 6.39 3.29 15.91
N ARG A 61 7.62 3.61 16.36
CA ARG A 61 8.50 2.69 17.09
C ARG A 61 7.86 2.10 18.35
N ASP A 62 7.28 2.93 19.21
CA ASP A 62 6.71 2.46 20.49
C ASP A 62 5.51 1.54 20.28
N PHE A 63 4.73 1.82 19.25
CA PHE A 63 3.62 0.98 18.84
C PHE A 63 4.09 -0.40 18.37
N PHE A 64 5.06 -0.46 17.46
CA PHE A 64 5.61 -1.74 17.02
C PHE A 64 6.37 -2.47 18.12
N SER A 65 7.03 -1.75 19.04
CA SER A 65 7.67 -2.36 20.21
C SER A 65 6.66 -3.12 21.08
N GLN A 66 5.49 -2.54 21.33
CA GLN A 66 4.40 -3.19 22.08
C GLN A 66 3.86 -4.42 21.34
N ILE A 67 3.72 -4.38 20.01
CA ILE A 67 3.32 -5.54 19.21
C ILE A 67 4.38 -6.65 19.30
N ILE A 68 5.65 -6.30 19.11
CA ILE A 68 6.77 -7.25 19.15
C ILE A 68 6.83 -7.97 20.51
N GLU A 69 6.67 -7.22 21.61
CA GLU A 69 6.65 -7.79 22.96
C GLU A 69 5.42 -8.68 23.18
N LYS A 70 4.22 -8.18 22.86
CA LYS A 70 2.95 -8.88 23.09
C LYS A 70 2.87 -10.22 22.34
N TYR A 71 3.36 -10.27 21.11
CA TYR A 71 3.32 -11.46 20.26
C TYR A 71 4.65 -12.22 20.22
N ASN A 72 5.62 -11.83 21.07
CA ASN A 72 6.95 -12.43 21.16
C ASN A 72 7.65 -12.58 19.79
N VAL A 73 7.52 -11.56 18.94
CA VAL A 73 8.02 -11.59 17.56
C VAL A 73 9.55 -11.66 17.55
N LYS A 74 10.12 -12.66 16.85
CA LYS A 74 11.58 -12.79 16.63
C LYS A 74 11.96 -12.65 15.18
N THR A 75 11.04 -12.98 14.27
CA THR A 75 11.22 -12.93 12.83
C THR A 75 10.11 -12.12 12.17
N CYS A 76 10.49 -11.26 11.22
CA CYS A 76 9.55 -10.40 10.51
C CYS A 76 9.81 -10.41 9.00
N LEU A 77 8.75 -10.49 8.21
CA LEU A 77 8.77 -10.17 6.78
C LEU A 77 7.96 -8.90 6.53
N ASP A 78 8.56 -7.88 5.95
CA ASP A 78 7.81 -6.79 5.32
C ASP A 78 7.57 -7.15 3.86
N CYS A 79 6.33 -7.53 3.51
CA CYS A 79 6.04 -8.08 2.19
C CYS A 79 5.75 -7.02 1.12
N ALA A 80 5.72 -5.74 1.50
CA ALA A 80 5.59 -4.60 0.60
C ALA A 80 6.50 -3.47 1.10
N CYS A 81 7.80 -3.75 1.16
CA CYS A 81 8.72 -2.99 1.99
C CYS A 81 9.03 -1.58 1.47
N GLY A 82 8.71 -1.26 0.22
CA GLY A 82 8.97 0.05 -0.37
C GLY A 82 10.42 0.49 -0.13
N LEU A 83 10.59 1.66 0.50
CA LEU A 83 11.89 2.26 0.83
C LEU A 83 12.63 1.63 2.02
N GLY A 84 12.01 0.68 2.73
CA GLY A 84 12.64 -0.09 3.81
C GLY A 84 12.62 0.56 5.21
N TRP A 85 11.90 1.66 5.42
CA TRP A 85 11.92 2.35 6.71
C TRP A 85 11.29 1.57 7.86
N HIS A 86 10.23 0.79 7.60
CA HIS A 86 9.68 -0.16 8.57
C HIS A 86 10.68 -1.28 8.88
N LEU A 87 11.34 -1.86 7.86
CA LEU A 87 12.40 -2.85 8.07
C LEU A 87 13.53 -2.33 8.95
N TYR A 88 14.02 -1.11 8.67
CA TYR A 88 15.05 -0.46 9.49
C TYR A 88 14.62 -0.34 10.95
N MET A 89 13.40 0.16 11.19
CA MET A 89 12.85 0.34 12.53
C MET A 89 12.73 -0.99 13.28
N ILE A 90 12.12 -2.00 12.66
CA ILE A 90 11.86 -3.31 13.26
C ILE A 90 13.16 -4.06 13.53
N ASN A 91 14.12 -4.00 12.61
CA ASN A 91 15.45 -4.57 12.83
C ASN A 91 16.18 -3.91 14.01
N ASN A 92 16.03 -2.59 14.18
CA ASN A 92 16.58 -1.85 15.33
C ASN A 92 15.81 -2.07 16.65
N LEU A 93 14.70 -2.79 16.61
CA LEU A 93 14.01 -3.31 17.79
C LEU A 93 14.45 -4.75 18.14
N GLY A 94 15.46 -5.28 17.44
CA GLY A 94 16.05 -6.60 17.72
C GLY A 94 15.36 -7.77 16.99
N VAL A 95 14.46 -7.49 16.05
CA VAL A 95 13.75 -8.52 15.27
C VAL A 95 14.52 -8.85 14.00
N LYS A 96 14.74 -10.14 13.73
CA LYS A 96 15.39 -10.59 12.49
C LYS A 96 14.44 -10.37 11.31
N SER A 97 14.75 -9.39 10.48
CA SER A 97 13.84 -8.89 9.45
C SER A 97 14.29 -9.26 8.04
N CYS A 98 13.33 -9.47 7.15
CA CYS A 98 13.50 -9.64 5.71
C CYS A 98 12.44 -8.81 4.99
N GLY A 99 12.72 -8.38 3.76
CA GLY A 99 11.83 -7.54 2.97
C GLY A 99 11.58 -8.10 1.58
N SER A 100 10.38 -7.87 1.06
CA SER A 100 10.12 -7.97 -0.36
C SER A 100 9.21 -6.86 -0.85
N ASP A 101 9.34 -6.53 -2.13
CA ASP A 101 8.48 -5.60 -2.84
C ASP A 101 8.38 -6.05 -4.30
N ILE A 102 7.27 -5.75 -4.96
CA ILE A 102 7.07 -6.10 -6.37
C ILE A 102 7.89 -5.19 -7.30
N SER A 103 8.20 -3.95 -6.87
CA SER A 103 8.96 -2.98 -7.66
C SER A 103 10.48 -3.19 -7.48
N PRO A 104 11.21 -3.50 -8.57
CA PRO A 104 12.67 -3.53 -8.56
C PRO A 104 13.27 -2.19 -8.13
N GLU A 105 12.68 -1.06 -8.55
CA GLU A 105 13.15 0.28 -8.23
C GLU A 105 13.01 0.60 -6.73
N MET A 106 11.90 0.19 -6.10
CA MET A 106 11.75 0.28 -4.64
C MET A 106 12.80 -0.55 -3.92
N ILE A 107 13.04 -1.79 -4.37
CA ILE A 107 14.07 -2.65 -3.80
C ILE A 107 15.47 -2.05 -3.94
N ASP A 108 15.80 -1.40 -5.05
CA ASP A 108 17.11 -0.78 -5.22
C ASP A 108 17.30 0.43 -4.29
N ILE A 109 16.29 1.28 -4.12
CA ILE A 109 16.35 2.37 -3.13
C ILE A 109 16.39 1.81 -1.70
N CYS A 110 15.60 0.76 -1.41
CA CYS A 110 15.60 0.08 -0.12
C CYS A 110 16.99 -0.46 0.25
N LYS A 111 17.70 -1.08 -0.69
CA LYS A 111 19.09 -1.53 -0.48
C LYS A 111 19.99 -0.35 -0.10
N ASP A 112 19.84 0.79 -0.75
CA ASP A 112 20.63 1.98 -0.49
C ASP A 112 20.34 2.57 0.89
N ASN A 113 19.07 2.67 1.25
CA ASN A 113 18.58 3.12 2.54
C ASN A 113 19.01 2.21 3.71
N LEU A 114 19.10 0.91 3.44
CA LEU A 114 19.46 -0.12 4.41
C LEU A 114 20.94 -0.52 4.35
N ARG A 115 21.79 0.24 3.66
CA ARG A 115 23.24 0.01 3.62
C ARG A 115 23.81 -0.12 5.03
N GLY A 116 24.59 -1.18 5.25
CA GLY A 116 25.17 -1.50 6.56
C GLY A 116 24.28 -2.36 7.47
N THR A 117 23.06 -2.69 7.05
CA THR A 117 22.24 -3.74 7.69
C THR A 117 22.44 -5.09 6.99
N ASN A 118 22.07 -6.19 7.66
CA ASN A 118 22.08 -7.54 7.10
C ASN A 118 20.67 -8.03 6.71
N ILE A 119 19.79 -7.10 6.31
CA ILE A 119 18.40 -7.41 5.97
C ILE A 119 18.36 -8.00 4.56
N GLU A 120 17.79 -9.19 4.43
CA GLU A 120 17.60 -9.85 3.14
C GLU A 120 16.42 -9.22 2.38
N LEU A 121 16.65 -8.80 1.13
CA LEU A 121 15.65 -8.16 0.27
C LEU A 121 15.41 -8.99 -0.99
N ARG A 122 14.15 -9.10 -1.42
CA ARG A 122 13.76 -9.83 -2.65
C ARG A 122 12.71 -9.07 -3.45
N ILE A 123 12.73 -9.26 -4.77
CA ILE A 123 11.64 -8.78 -5.63
C ILE A 123 10.55 -9.86 -5.63
N GLU A 124 9.37 -9.55 -5.12
CA GLU A 124 8.28 -10.53 -5.05
C GLU A 124 6.88 -9.87 -4.96
N ASP A 125 5.90 -10.51 -5.60
CA ASP A 125 4.47 -10.21 -5.41
C ASP A 125 3.96 -10.88 -4.13
N TYR A 126 3.45 -10.12 -3.18
CA TYR A 126 2.95 -10.67 -1.92
C TYR A 126 1.71 -11.55 -2.05
N CYS A 127 1.14 -11.70 -3.24
CA CYS A 127 0.12 -12.72 -3.54
C CYS A 127 0.69 -14.14 -3.65
N LYS A 128 2.02 -14.32 -3.68
CA LYS A 128 2.69 -15.60 -3.93
C LYS A 128 3.95 -15.81 -3.09
N LEU A 129 3.97 -15.30 -1.86
CA LEU A 129 5.12 -15.32 -0.94
C LEU A 129 5.76 -16.71 -0.75
N SER A 130 5.00 -17.80 -0.87
CA SER A 130 5.51 -19.16 -0.78
C SER A 130 6.47 -19.56 -1.91
N GLU A 131 6.42 -18.90 -3.07
CA GLU A 131 7.34 -19.14 -4.19
C GLU A 131 8.75 -18.65 -3.87
N THR A 132 8.85 -17.61 -3.03
CA THR A 132 10.11 -16.96 -2.70
C THR A 132 10.60 -17.33 -1.30
N TRP A 133 9.71 -17.37 -0.32
CA TRP A 133 10.06 -17.56 1.08
C TRP A 133 9.72 -18.97 1.55
N GLU A 134 10.73 -19.83 1.67
CA GLU A 134 10.55 -21.17 2.24
C GLU A 134 10.28 -21.12 3.75
N ARG A 135 10.93 -20.19 4.46
CA ARG A 135 10.74 -19.96 5.90
C ARG A 135 9.41 -19.28 6.20
N LYS A 136 8.97 -19.45 7.44
CA LYS A 136 7.83 -18.76 8.02
C LYS A 136 8.31 -17.64 8.98
N PHE A 137 7.38 -16.77 9.37
CA PHE A 137 7.65 -15.59 10.18
C PHE A 137 6.66 -15.46 11.33
N ASP A 138 7.12 -14.95 12.47
CA ASP A 138 6.25 -14.61 13.60
C ASP A 138 5.35 -13.40 13.27
N MET A 139 5.86 -12.49 12.43
CA MET A 139 5.13 -11.31 11.97
C MET A 139 5.33 -11.07 10.47
N ILE A 140 4.24 -10.74 9.77
CA ILE A 140 4.28 -10.21 8.40
C ILE A 140 3.69 -8.81 8.40
N LEU A 141 4.39 -7.85 7.80
CA LEU A 141 3.92 -6.48 7.61
C LEU A 141 3.37 -6.31 6.19
N CYS A 142 2.17 -5.72 6.11
CA CYS A 142 1.57 -5.19 4.88
C CYS A 142 1.03 -3.79 5.18
N VAL A 143 1.95 -2.84 5.35
CA VAL A 143 1.69 -1.53 5.97
C VAL A 143 1.61 -0.41 4.91
N SER A 144 1.33 0.82 5.35
CA SER A 144 1.33 2.01 4.48
C SER A 144 0.36 1.94 3.30
N SER A 145 -0.82 1.34 3.51
CA SER A 145 -1.86 1.10 2.49
C SER A 145 -1.44 0.14 1.38
N ALA A 146 -0.41 -0.69 1.58
CA ALA A 146 0.06 -1.65 0.58
C ALA A 146 -1.05 -2.58 0.06
N LEU A 147 -1.92 -3.10 0.96
CA LEU A 147 -3.02 -3.98 0.56
C LEU A 147 -4.04 -3.28 -0.36
N ASN A 148 -4.14 -1.94 -0.29
CA ASN A 148 -5.07 -1.20 -1.15
C ASN A 148 -4.65 -1.20 -2.62
N HIS A 149 -3.43 -1.64 -2.97
CA HIS A 149 -3.09 -1.85 -4.38
C HIS A 149 -3.86 -3.02 -5.02
N MET A 150 -4.45 -3.91 -4.20
CA MET A 150 -5.34 -4.96 -4.68
C MET A 150 -6.74 -4.39 -4.92
N LEU A 151 -7.06 -4.17 -6.19
CA LEU A 151 -8.33 -3.55 -6.63
C LEU A 151 -9.51 -4.53 -6.54
N GLU A 152 -9.25 -5.82 -6.74
CA GLU A 152 -10.26 -6.88 -6.74
C GLU A 152 -10.23 -7.67 -5.41
N ASP A 153 -11.39 -8.09 -4.93
CA ASP A 153 -11.51 -8.84 -3.67
C ASP A 153 -10.74 -10.17 -3.71
N GLU A 154 -10.72 -10.85 -4.86
CA GLU A 154 -9.97 -12.11 -5.03
C GLU A 154 -8.46 -11.91 -4.91
N ASP A 155 -7.94 -10.73 -5.24
CA ASP A 155 -6.53 -10.43 -5.10
C ASP A 155 -6.19 -10.10 -3.63
N ILE A 156 -7.10 -9.42 -2.91
CA ILE A 156 -7.00 -9.21 -1.46
C ILE A 156 -6.98 -10.56 -0.73
N ILE A 157 -7.91 -11.45 -1.05
CA ILE A 157 -8.00 -12.78 -0.43
C ILE A 157 -6.73 -13.58 -0.71
N ARG A 158 -6.24 -13.57 -1.96
CA ARG A 158 -4.99 -14.26 -2.32
C ARG A 158 -3.78 -13.71 -1.56
N ALA A 159 -3.68 -12.39 -1.41
CA ALA A 159 -2.63 -11.76 -0.61
C ALA A 159 -2.70 -12.21 0.86
N LEU A 160 -3.88 -12.17 1.47
CA LEU A 160 -4.09 -12.60 2.85
C LEU A 160 -3.78 -14.09 3.05
N ASP A 161 -4.24 -14.97 2.17
CA ASP A 161 -3.93 -16.40 2.23
C ASP A 161 -2.43 -16.66 2.05
N SER A 162 -1.77 -15.95 1.14
CA SER A 162 -0.33 -16.05 0.94
C SER A 162 0.47 -15.65 2.19
N MET A 163 0.04 -14.58 2.87
CA MET A 163 0.60 -14.18 4.16
C MET A 163 0.34 -15.26 5.23
N TYR A 164 -0.90 -15.74 5.35
CA TYR A 164 -1.27 -16.80 6.30
C TYR A 164 -0.38 -18.04 6.14
N GLU A 165 -0.09 -18.46 4.91
CA GLU A 165 0.75 -19.62 4.62
C GLU A 165 2.22 -19.44 5.04
N ARG A 166 2.69 -18.20 5.14
CA ARG A 166 4.05 -17.84 5.57
C ARG A 166 4.15 -17.41 7.03
N LEU A 167 3.06 -17.46 7.79
CA LEU A 167 3.10 -17.28 9.23
C LEU A 167 3.52 -18.57 9.96
N GLU A 168 4.31 -18.40 11.01
CA GLU A 168 4.50 -19.41 12.06
C GLU A 168 3.19 -19.66 12.82
N GLU A 169 3.13 -20.73 13.60
CA GLU A 169 1.98 -20.96 14.49
C GLU A 169 1.85 -19.81 15.48
N ASN A 170 0.63 -19.27 15.62
CA ASN A 170 0.32 -18.04 16.38
C ASN A 170 0.93 -16.74 15.81
N GLY A 171 1.55 -16.79 14.63
CA GLY A 171 2.08 -15.60 13.97
C GLY A 171 0.98 -14.60 13.59
N ILE A 172 1.38 -13.36 13.31
CA ILE A 172 0.46 -12.27 13.00
C ILE A 172 0.77 -11.57 11.67
N VAL A 173 -0.27 -11.14 10.98
CA VAL A 173 -0.17 -10.05 9.98
C VAL A 173 -0.50 -8.75 10.68
N VAL A 174 0.35 -7.75 10.47
CA VAL A 174 0.09 -6.35 10.82
C VAL A 174 -0.08 -5.57 9.52
N MET A 175 -1.23 -4.92 9.38
CA MET A 175 -1.52 -4.08 8.22
C MET A 175 -2.20 -2.79 8.62
N PHE A 176 -2.03 -1.75 7.81
CA PHE A 176 -2.85 -0.56 7.92
C PHE A 176 -3.05 0.17 6.61
N SER A 177 -4.18 0.85 6.52
CA SER A 177 -4.60 1.66 5.39
C SER A 177 -4.95 3.08 5.82
N GLY A 178 -4.44 4.07 5.09
CA GLY A 178 -4.89 5.45 5.16
C GLY A 178 -6.23 5.70 4.45
N ILE A 179 -6.78 4.68 3.77
CA ILE A 179 -8.07 4.74 3.10
C ILE A 179 -9.13 4.18 4.05
N SER A 180 -9.61 5.03 4.95
CA SER A 180 -10.63 4.71 5.94
C SER A 180 -12.06 4.92 5.43
N ASP A 181 -13.03 4.36 6.13
CA ASP A 181 -14.46 4.66 5.95
C ASP A 181 -14.78 6.15 6.09
N LEU A 182 -14.06 6.86 6.96
CA LEU A 182 -14.16 8.31 7.09
C LEU A 182 -13.75 9.02 5.78
N LEU A 183 -12.63 8.62 5.15
CA LEU A 183 -12.23 9.15 3.84
C LEU A 183 -13.26 8.80 2.75
N ALA A 184 -13.73 7.54 2.74
CA ALA A 184 -14.69 7.04 1.76
C ALA A 184 -16.01 7.82 1.76
N ARG A 185 -16.44 8.28 2.93
CA ARG A 185 -17.67 9.06 3.12
C ARG A 185 -17.49 10.56 2.98
N SER A 186 -16.45 11.13 3.61
CA SER A 186 -16.21 12.58 3.58
C SER A 186 -15.80 13.08 2.20
N ARG A 187 -15.17 12.20 1.40
CA ARG A 187 -14.82 12.41 -0.01
C ARG A 187 -14.17 13.79 -0.30
N PRO A 188 -13.14 14.22 0.46
CA PRO A 188 -12.46 15.48 0.19
C PRO A 188 -11.94 15.52 -1.24
N LYS A 189 -12.19 16.62 -1.95
CA LYS A 189 -11.71 16.76 -3.33
C LYS A 189 -10.20 16.99 -3.41
N LEU A 190 -9.64 17.63 -2.38
CA LEU A 190 -8.24 18.01 -2.29
C LEU A 190 -7.78 17.89 -0.84
N ILE A 191 -6.59 17.32 -0.64
CA ILE A 191 -5.89 17.30 0.65
C ILE A 191 -4.52 17.95 0.44
N PRO A 192 -4.16 19.02 1.18
CA PRO A 192 -2.77 19.47 1.24
C PRO A 192 -1.98 18.45 2.05
N ALA A 193 -1.39 17.47 1.36
CA ALA A 193 -0.72 16.35 2.00
C ALA A 193 0.50 16.84 2.79
N ARG A 194 1.29 17.74 2.18
CA ARG A 194 2.48 18.33 2.81
C ARG A 194 2.70 19.76 2.32
N THR A 195 3.13 20.64 3.22
CA THR A 195 3.49 22.02 2.91
C THR A 195 4.73 22.41 3.67
N TYR A 196 5.84 22.55 2.96
CA TYR A 196 7.12 23.03 3.44
C TYR A 196 7.38 24.45 2.91
N GLN A 197 8.51 25.04 3.30
CA GLN A 197 8.86 26.39 2.86
C GLN A 197 9.01 26.50 1.33
N ASP A 198 9.62 25.49 0.70
CA ASP A 198 9.94 25.49 -0.73
C ASP A 198 9.33 24.30 -1.49
N GLU A 199 8.38 23.59 -0.89
CA GLU A 199 7.71 22.43 -1.50
C GLU A 199 6.28 22.29 -0.99
N ALA A 200 5.34 21.94 -1.86
CA ALA A 200 3.97 21.63 -1.48
C ALA A 200 3.45 20.44 -2.27
N ILE A 201 2.90 19.46 -1.56
CA ILE A 201 2.33 18.25 -2.15
C ILE A 201 0.82 18.22 -1.89
N TYR A 202 0.06 18.12 -2.96
CA TYR A 202 -1.40 18.06 -2.94
C TYR A 202 -1.89 16.71 -3.45
N HIS A 203 -2.85 16.13 -2.76
CA HIS A 203 -3.62 14.99 -3.24
C HIS A 203 -4.93 15.51 -3.80
N ILE A 204 -5.11 15.41 -5.12
CA ILE A 204 -6.38 15.71 -5.80
C ILE A 204 -7.09 14.37 -6.04
N ILE A 205 -8.26 14.21 -5.46
CA ILE A 205 -8.85 12.88 -5.30
C ILE A 205 -10.03 12.68 -6.23
N GLU A 206 -10.04 11.55 -6.92
CA GLU A 206 -11.18 11.04 -7.67
C GLU A 206 -11.71 9.79 -6.99
N TYR A 207 -13.02 9.71 -6.89
CA TYR A 207 -13.68 8.62 -6.19
C TYR A 207 -14.59 7.86 -7.14
N PHE A 208 -14.41 6.56 -7.17
CA PHE A 208 -15.25 5.58 -7.83
C PHE A 208 -15.96 4.73 -6.77
N ASP A 209 -16.78 3.77 -7.19
CA ASP A 209 -17.54 2.92 -6.27
C ASP A 209 -16.63 1.94 -5.50
N ASP A 210 -15.57 1.46 -6.15
CA ASP A 210 -14.68 0.39 -5.71
C ASP A 210 -13.25 0.85 -5.39
N ARG A 211 -12.89 2.06 -5.83
CA ARG A 211 -11.52 2.61 -5.74
C ARG A 211 -11.49 4.13 -5.61
N VAL A 212 -10.34 4.60 -5.17
CA VAL A 212 -9.94 6.00 -5.14
C VAL A 212 -8.71 6.19 -6.01
N VAL A 213 -8.66 7.28 -6.76
CA VAL A 213 -7.47 7.68 -7.51
C VAL A 213 -6.92 8.97 -6.90
N PHE A 214 -5.69 8.87 -6.39
CA PHE A 214 -4.93 10.01 -5.90
C PHE A 214 -4.10 10.57 -7.04
N ASN A 215 -4.41 11.79 -7.47
CA ASN A 215 -3.54 12.59 -8.33
C ASN A 215 -2.63 13.42 -7.42
N ILE A 216 -1.36 13.04 -7.33
CA ILE A 216 -0.35 13.60 -6.44
C ILE A 216 0.41 14.67 -7.21
N LEU A 217 0.11 15.93 -6.90
CA LEU A 217 0.80 17.09 -7.45
C LEU A 217 1.87 17.54 -6.46
N ASP A 218 3.14 17.38 -6.83
CA ASP A 218 4.29 17.92 -6.12
C ASP A 218 4.73 19.22 -6.81
N VAL A 219 4.82 20.31 -6.05
CA VAL A 219 5.24 21.63 -6.52
C VAL A 219 6.44 22.09 -5.69
N LYS A 220 7.60 22.22 -6.35
CA LYS A 220 8.87 22.64 -5.76
C LYS A 220 9.22 24.05 -6.21
N LYS A 221 9.54 24.93 -5.27
CA LYS A 221 10.03 26.27 -5.54
C LYS A 221 11.48 26.20 -5.99
N THR A 222 11.78 26.97 -7.02
CA THR A 222 13.14 27.20 -7.52
C THR A 222 13.53 28.65 -7.23
N LYS A 223 14.77 29.03 -7.55
CA LYS A 223 15.26 30.40 -7.32
C LYS A 223 14.32 31.47 -7.89
N ASP A 224 13.79 31.25 -9.10
CA ASP A 224 13.05 32.27 -9.87
C ASP A 224 11.65 31.80 -10.34
N SER A 225 11.23 30.56 -10.04
CA SER A 225 9.96 29.97 -10.51
C SER A 225 9.56 28.72 -9.69
N PHE A 226 8.71 27.84 -10.24
CA PHE A 226 8.35 26.54 -9.68
C PHE A 226 8.54 25.42 -10.71
N THR A 227 8.95 24.24 -10.24
CA THR A 227 8.83 22.97 -10.96
C THR A 227 7.71 22.15 -10.36
N HIS A 228 7.10 21.26 -11.15
CA HIS A 228 6.07 20.36 -10.63
C HIS A 228 6.13 18.99 -11.30
N SER A 229 5.64 17.98 -10.60
CA SER A 229 5.35 16.65 -11.12
C SER A 229 3.90 16.27 -10.76
N LEU A 230 3.28 15.46 -11.61
CA LEU A 230 1.94 14.94 -11.37
C LEU A 230 1.97 13.43 -11.61
N ASN A 231 1.79 12.68 -10.53
CA ASN A 231 1.67 11.22 -10.57
C ASN A 231 0.26 10.82 -10.14
N SER A 232 -0.25 9.69 -10.61
CA SER A 232 -1.55 9.17 -10.17
C SER A 232 -1.40 7.78 -9.58
N MET A 233 -2.23 7.44 -8.61
CA MET A 233 -2.24 6.12 -7.99
C MET A 233 -3.67 5.69 -7.72
N ALA A 234 -4.05 4.53 -8.24
CA ALA A 234 -5.33 3.91 -7.94
C ALA A 234 -5.19 2.94 -6.77
N LEU A 235 -6.04 3.11 -5.78
CA LEU A 235 -6.09 2.28 -4.59
C LEU A 235 -7.52 1.85 -4.34
N SER A 236 -7.71 0.60 -3.92
CA SER A 236 -9.02 0.08 -3.58
C SER A 236 -9.61 0.84 -2.40
N LEU A 237 -10.91 1.12 -2.51
CA LEU A 237 -11.68 1.68 -1.43
C LEU A 237 -12.04 0.53 -0.48
N LEU A 238 -11.05 0.12 0.32
CA LEU A 238 -11.14 -1.01 1.23
C LEU A 238 -11.78 -0.57 2.55
N THR A 239 -13.09 -0.36 2.53
CA THR A 239 -13.88 -0.09 3.75
C THR A 239 -13.78 -1.27 4.73
N LYS A 240 -14.04 -1.01 6.00
CA LYS A 240 -14.09 -2.06 7.03
C LYS A 240 -15.01 -3.21 6.61
N ALA A 241 -16.21 -2.91 6.12
CA ALA A 241 -17.17 -3.93 5.69
C ALA A 241 -16.63 -4.79 4.53
N ARG A 242 -15.96 -4.18 3.55
CA ARG A 242 -15.35 -4.90 2.42
C ARG A 242 -14.17 -5.77 2.90
N PHE A 243 -13.35 -5.23 3.79
CA PHE A 243 -12.22 -5.94 4.38
C PHE A 243 -12.68 -7.17 5.19
N GLU A 244 -13.68 -7.01 6.06
CA GLU A 244 -14.30 -8.11 6.80
C GLU A 244 -14.95 -9.15 5.87
N GLY A 245 -15.57 -8.70 4.78
CA GLY A 245 -16.07 -9.57 3.72
C GLY A 245 -14.98 -10.46 3.10
N CYS A 246 -13.83 -9.88 2.76
CA CYS A 246 -12.68 -10.63 2.27
C CYS A 246 -12.13 -11.58 3.33
N LEU A 247 -11.94 -11.10 4.57
CA LEU A 247 -11.42 -11.89 5.68
C LEU A 247 -12.24 -13.15 5.97
N SER A 248 -13.57 -13.06 5.89
CA SER A 248 -14.49 -14.19 6.10
C SER A 248 -14.26 -15.37 5.15
N ARG A 249 -13.52 -15.14 4.07
CA ARG A 249 -13.16 -16.13 3.04
C ARG A 249 -11.73 -16.65 3.18
N THR A 250 -11.01 -16.21 4.21
CA THR A 250 -9.64 -16.63 4.54
C THR A 250 -9.62 -17.55 5.76
N LYS A 251 -8.44 -18.04 6.14
CA LYS A 251 -8.24 -18.86 7.35
C LYS A 251 -8.01 -18.03 8.63
N PHE A 252 -7.93 -16.70 8.54
CA PHE A 252 -7.76 -15.86 9.73
C PHE A 252 -9.04 -15.88 10.58
N ALA A 253 -8.93 -16.39 11.81
CA ALA A 253 -10.05 -16.47 12.74
C ALA A 253 -10.06 -15.31 13.76
N ASN A 254 -8.88 -14.76 14.10
CA ASN A 254 -8.72 -13.76 15.14
C ASN A 254 -8.24 -12.44 14.53
N VAL A 255 -9.14 -11.47 14.41
CA VAL A 255 -8.85 -10.16 13.82
C VAL A 255 -9.20 -9.06 14.81
N ASN A 256 -8.25 -8.16 15.08
CA ASN A 256 -8.48 -6.95 15.85
C ASN A 256 -8.27 -5.73 14.95
N ILE A 257 -9.26 -4.81 14.94
CA ILE A 257 -9.23 -3.61 14.10
C ILE A 257 -9.21 -2.36 15.00
N PHE A 258 -8.21 -1.53 14.77
CA PHE A 258 -7.90 -0.31 15.52
C PHE A 258 -7.95 0.91 14.62
N GLY A 259 -8.21 2.07 15.21
CA GLY A 259 -8.33 3.36 14.54
C GLY A 259 -7.01 4.10 14.34
N ASP A 260 -6.00 3.79 15.16
CA ASP A 260 -4.68 4.41 15.08
C ASP A 260 -3.60 3.60 15.83
N PHE A 261 -2.37 4.11 15.84
CA PHE A 261 -1.19 3.54 16.51
C PHE A 261 -1.22 3.63 18.04
N ASP A 262 -2.33 4.06 18.64
CA ASP A 262 -2.56 4.09 20.09
C ASP A 262 -3.45 2.92 20.56
N PHE A 263 -3.77 1.98 19.66
CA PHE A 263 -4.71 0.88 19.89
C PHE A 263 -6.14 1.33 20.26
N SER A 264 -6.53 2.56 19.93
CA SER A 264 -7.93 2.97 19.99
C SER A 264 -8.78 2.09 19.05
N MET A 265 -9.99 1.73 19.47
CA MET A 265 -10.88 0.91 18.65
C MET A 265 -11.29 1.65 17.38
N TYR A 266 -11.37 0.93 16.26
CA TYR A 266 -11.78 1.51 15.00
C TYR A 266 -13.21 2.07 15.05
N SER A 267 -13.38 3.28 14.52
CA SER A 267 -14.67 3.94 14.35
C SER A 267 -14.78 4.42 12.92
N GLU A 268 -15.78 3.95 12.19
CA GLU A 268 -16.04 4.35 10.81
C GLU A 268 -16.20 5.88 10.65
N ASP A 269 -16.66 6.56 11.72
CA ASP A 269 -16.91 8.00 11.80
C ASP A 269 -15.71 8.86 12.18
N LYS A 270 -14.68 8.29 12.79
CA LYS A 270 -13.63 9.07 13.46
C LYS A 270 -12.23 8.61 13.11
N SER A 271 -12.05 7.35 12.75
CA SER A 271 -10.73 6.79 12.49
C SER A 271 -10.25 7.18 11.10
N ASN A 272 -9.11 7.86 11.06
CA ASN A 272 -8.45 8.22 9.80
C ASN A 272 -7.74 7.02 9.17
N ARG A 273 -7.45 5.98 9.95
CA ARG A 273 -6.71 4.79 9.55
C ARG A 273 -7.47 3.54 9.96
N LEU A 274 -7.49 2.54 9.08
CA LEU A 274 -7.85 1.18 9.44
C LEU A 274 -6.55 0.45 9.71
N PHE A 275 -6.30 0.09 10.97
CA PHE A 275 -5.16 -0.73 11.36
C PHE A 275 -5.69 -2.09 11.81
N ALA A 276 -5.10 -3.19 11.34
CA ALA A 276 -5.55 -4.54 11.69
C ALA A 276 -4.37 -5.45 12.11
N ILE A 277 -4.62 -6.25 13.13
CA ILE A 277 -3.78 -7.39 13.52
C ILE A 277 -4.60 -8.66 13.27
N LEU A 278 -4.10 -9.51 12.37
CA LEU A 278 -4.72 -10.78 12.01
C LEU A 278 -3.82 -11.88 12.55
N GLN A 279 -4.35 -12.76 13.40
CA GLN A 279 -3.58 -13.86 13.97
C GLN A 279 -3.95 -15.18 13.28
N LYS A 280 -2.92 -15.96 12.94
CA LYS A 280 -3.05 -17.30 12.38
C LYS A 280 -3.78 -18.25 13.33
#